data_AF-A0A9N8W344-F1
#
_entry.id   AF-A0A9N8W344-F1
#
_cell.length_a   1.000
_cell.length_b   1.000
_cell.length_c   1.000
_cell.angle_alpha   90.00
_cell.angle_beta   90.00
_cell.angle_gamma   90.00
#
_symmetry.space_group_name_H-M   'P 1'
#
loop_
_entity.id
_entity.type
_entity.pdbx_description
1 polymer ?
#
loop_
_entity_poly.entity_id
_entity_poly.type
_entity_poly.pdbx_seq_one_letter_code
_entity_poly.pdbx_strand_id
1 'polypeptide(L)'
;MSTDELWTSTMDLVNRIQRVNIFPAPPIALQRAHQVHRRNFRGRRRPRHLAYFLYRNIVSLEINRINRTTDHRVMKLVSDIIWNGASRIEQASYRRISDHMNEYH
;
A
#
# COMPACT_ATOMS: atom_id res chain seq x y z
N MET A 1 -8.08 -4.26 21.91
CA MET A 1 -8.39 -3.06 21.13
C MET A 1 -9.87 -3.06 20.83
N SER A 2 -10.60 -2.10 21.39
CA SER A 2 -12.02 -1.87 21.11
C SER A 2 -12.24 -1.33 19.69
N THR A 3 -13.48 -1.30 19.21
CA THR A 3 -13.83 -0.74 17.90
C THR A 3 -13.46 0.75 17.81
N ASP A 4 -13.66 1.51 18.88
CA ASP A 4 -13.36 2.96 18.92
C ASP A 4 -11.84 3.20 18.93
N GLU A 5 -11.07 2.40 19.67
CA GLU A 5 -9.61 2.46 19.66
C GLU A 5 -9.04 2.11 18.27
N LEU A 6 -9.64 1.11 17.60
CA LEU A 6 -9.26 0.72 16.24
C LEU A 6 -9.52 1.87 15.26
N TRP A 7 -10.70 2.48 15.31
CA TRP A 7 -11.07 3.59 14.42
C TRP A 7 -10.17 4.81 14.64
N THR A 8 -9.93 5.18 15.90
CA THR A 8 -9.08 6.31 16.27
C THR A 8 -7.64 6.11 15.77
N SER A 9 -7.07 4.93 16.02
CA SER A 9 -5.72 4.58 15.54
C SER A 9 -5.62 4.58 14.01
N THR A 10 -6.69 4.13 13.34
CA THR A 10 -6.78 4.12 11.88
C THR A 10 -6.79 5.54 11.34
N MET A 11 -7.64 6.42 11.86
CA MET A 11 -7.78 7.78 11.35
C MET A 11 -6.56 8.67 11.66
N ASP A 12 -5.92 8.49 12.82
CA ASP A 12 -4.64 9.15 13.11
C ASP A 12 -3.57 8.76 12.08
N LEU A 13 -3.46 7.47 11.73
CA LEU A 13 -2.52 7.02 10.72
C LEU A 13 -2.90 7.46 9.30
N VAL A 14 -4.18 7.48 8.92
CA VAL A 14 -4.62 8.04 7.63
C VAL A 14 -4.15 9.48 7.49
N ASN A 15 -4.41 10.31 8.51
CA ASN A 15 -4.00 11.72 8.50
C ASN A 15 -2.48 11.88 8.40
N ARG A 16 -1.70 11.01 9.05
CA ARG A 16 -0.23 11.03 8.96
C ARG A 16 0.26 10.60 7.59
N ILE A 17 -0.31 9.55 7.00
CA ILE A 17 0.09 9.08 5.67
C ILE A 17 -0.31 10.06 4.58
N GLN A 18 -1.48 10.69 4.65
CA GLN A 18 -1.87 11.69 3.65
C GLN A 18 -0.92 12.89 3.61
N ARG A 19 -0.22 13.19 4.71
CA ARG A 19 0.86 14.20 4.76
C ARG A 19 2.15 13.70 4.14
N VAL A 20 2.37 12.38 4.12
CA VAL A 20 3.47 11.77 3.38
C VAL A 20 3.02 11.70 1.93
N ASN A 21 3.66 12.47 1.05
CA ASN A 21 3.30 12.43 -0.35
C ASN A 21 3.67 11.05 -0.96
N ILE A 22 2.76 10.08 -0.84
CA ILE A 22 2.89 8.73 -1.37
C ILE A 22 2.56 8.67 -2.88
N PHE A 23 2.24 9.83 -3.47
CA PHE A 23 2.04 10.00 -4.89
C PHE A 23 2.91 11.14 -5.48
N PRO A 24 3.76 10.86 -6.48
CA PRO A 24 4.03 9.56 -7.09
C PRO A 24 4.66 8.59 -6.07
N ALA A 25 4.50 7.29 -6.33
CA ALA A 25 5.07 6.25 -5.46
C ALA A 25 6.58 6.47 -5.31
N PRO A 26 7.12 6.55 -4.08
CA PRO A 26 8.55 6.75 -3.87
C PRO A 26 9.38 5.63 -4.52
N PRO A 27 10.48 5.93 -5.23
CA PRO A 27 11.27 4.90 -5.94
C PRO A 27 11.73 3.75 -5.05
N ILE A 28 12.14 4.05 -3.81
CA ILE A 28 12.57 3.03 -2.82
C ILE A 28 11.39 2.13 -2.42
N ALA A 29 10.20 2.70 -2.24
CA ALA A 29 9.01 1.94 -1.88
C ALA A 29 8.57 1.03 -3.03
N LEU A 30 8.69 1.50 -4.28
CA LEU A 30 8.46 0.70 -5.48
C LEU A 30 9.43 -0.49 -5.58
N GLN A 31 10.74 -0.25 -5.41
CA GLN A 31 11.75 -1.31 -5.45
C GLN A 31 11.47 -2.39 -4.39
N ARG A 32 11.13 -1.99 -3.17
CA ARG A 32 10.77 -2.93 -2.10
C ARG A 32 9.47 -3.69 -2.41
N ALA A 33 8.44 -3.00 -2.89
CA ALA A 33 7.19 -3.64 -3.30
C ALA A 33 7.43 -4.67 -4.41
N HIS A 34 8.35 -4.38 -5.35
CA HIS A 34 8.76 -5.32 -6.39
C HIS A 34 9.47 -6.56 -5.83
N GLN A 35 10.42 -6.37 -4.93
CA GLN A 35 11.13 -7.49 -4.28
C GLN A 35 10.15 -8.39 -3.51
N VAL A 36 9.21 -7.80 -2.78
CA VAL A 36 8.17 -8.53 -2.04
C VAL A 36 7.24 -9.26 -3.00
N HIS A 37 6.81 -8.62 -4.09
CA HIS A 37 6.00 -9.26 -5.12
C HIS A 37 6.71 -10.47 -5.72
N ARG A 38 7.96 -10.29 -6.17
CA ARG A 38 8.76 -11.36 -6.76
C ARG A 38 8.94 -12.53 -5.79
N ARG A 39 9.21 -12.25 -4.51
CA ARG A 39 9.37 -13.30 -3.47
C ARG A 39 8.06 -14.06 -3.21
N ASN A 40 6.94 -13.35 -3.11
CA ASN A 40 5.67 -13.95 -2.69
C ASN A 40 4.94 -14.69 -3.82
N PHE A 41 5.18 -14.29 -5.08
CA PHE A 41 4.44 -14.80 -6.24
C PHE A 41 5.31 -15.55 -7.25
N ARG A 42 6.58 -15.83 -6.95
CA ARG A 42 7.40 -16.73 -7.75
C ARG A 42 6.72 -18.10 -7.86
N GLY A 43 6.27 -18.47 -9.05
CA GLY A 43 5.61 -19.74 -9.33
C GLY A 43 4.18 -19.87 -8.77
N ARG A 44 3.54 -18.78 -8.34
CA ARG A 44 2.15 -18.79 -7.84
C ARG A 44 1.21 -18.03 -8.77
N ARG A 45 -0.09 -18.34 -8.67
CA ARG A 45 -1.14 -17.58 -9.35
C ARG A 45 -1.13 -16.14 -8.84
N ARG A 46 -0.97 -15.20 -9.78
CA ARG A 46 -0.84 -13.76 -9.50
C ARG A 46 -2.12 -13.21 -8.86
N PRO A 47 -2.03 -12.19 -7.98
CA PRO A 47 -3.20 -11.58 -7.39
C PRO A 47 -4.00 -10.84 -8.46
N ARG A 48 -5.34 -10.95 -8.42
CA ARG A 48 -6.26 -10.32 -9.39
C ARG A 48 -6.15 -8.78 -9.43
N HIS A 49 -5.65 -8.16 -8.35
CA HIS A 49 -5.53 -6.71 -8.21
C HIS A 49 -4.09 -6.32 -7.85
N LEU A 50 -3.16 -6.50 -8.79
CA LEU A 50 -1.74 -6.21 -8.57
C LEU A 50 -1.48 -4.75 -8.22
N ALA A 51 -2.20 -3.80 -8.84
CA ALA A 51 -2.11 -2.37 -8.51
C ALA A 51 -2.43 -2.08 -7.03
N TYR A 52 -3.54 -2.63 -6.53
CA TYR A 52 -3.91 -2.52 -5.11
C TYR A 52 -2.89 -3.22 -4.21
N PHE A 53 -2.37 -4.39 -4.62
CA PHE A 53 -1.33 -5.08 -3.86
C PHE A 53 -0.05 -4.24 -3.73
N LEU A 54 0.43 -3.63 -4.82
CA LEU A 54 1.61 -2.75 -4.79
C LEU A 54 1.36 -1.53 -3.91
N TYR A 55 0.21 -0.89 -4.10
CA TYR A 55 -0.22 0.25 -3.29
C TYR A 55 -0.21 -0.08 -1.80
N ARG A 56 -0.84 -1.19 -1.41
CA ARG A 56 -0.88 -1.66 -0.02
C ARG A 56 0.51 -1.90 0.55
N ASN A 57 1.44 -2.44 -0.23
CA ASN A 57 2.83 -2.63 0.24
C ASN A 57 3.53 -1.31 0.49
N ILE A 58 3.36 -0.31 -0.38
CA ILE A 58 3.94 1.03 -0.21
C ILE A 58 3.37 1.70 1.04
N VAL A 59 2.04 1.70 1.19
CA VAL A 59 1.37 2.22 2.39
C VAL A 59 1.86 1.49 3.64
N SER A 60 1.99 0.16 3.59
CA SER A 60 2.50 -0.63 4.72
C SER A 60 3.94 -0.26 5.10
N LEU A 61 4.80 0.02 4.13
CA LEU A 61 6.17 0.47 4.38
C LEU A 61 6.22 1.83 5.06
N GLU A 62 5.41 2.79 4.58
CA GLU A 62 5.32 4.11 5.20
C GLU A 62 4.68 4.05 6.59
N ILE A 63 3.67 3.20 6.81
CA ILE A 63 3.13 2.93 8.15
C ILE A 63 4.23 2.41 9.06
N ASN A 64 4.97 1.39 8.64
CA ASN A 64 6.04 0.82 9.45
C ASN A 64 7.18 1.81 9.74
N ARG A 65 7.40 2.78 8.85
CA ARG A 65 8.34 3.87 9.07
C ARG A 65 7.85 4.85 10.13
N ILE A 66 6.56 5.21 10.09
CA ILE A 66 5.92 6.12 11.05
C ILE A 66 5.73 5.44 12.42
N ASN A 67 5.36 4.15 12.41
CA ASN A 67 4.98 3.40 13.59
C ASN A 67 5.30 1.89 13.44
N ARG A 68 6.41 1.46 14.07
CA ARG A 68 6.98 0.11 13.93
C ARG A 68 6.09 -1.03 14.44
N THR A 69 5.11 -0.75 15.30
CA THR A 69 4.28 -1.77 15.97
C THR A 69 2.79 -1.55 15.70
N THR A 70 2.43 -1.37 14.43
CA THR A 70 1.03 -1.16 14.03
C THR A 70 0.28 -2.49 13.85
N ASP A 71 -0.90 -2.63 14.44
CA ASP A 71 -1.79 -3.79 14.27
C ASP A 71 -2.15 -3.98 12.77
N HIS A 72 -2.06 -5.22 12.28
CA HIS A 72 -2.35 -5.55 10.87
C HIS A 72 -3.76 -5.09 10.44
N ARG A 73 -4.75 -5.11 11.34
CA ARG A 73 -6.12 -4.62 11.07
C ARG A 73 -6.11 -3.13 10.75
N VAL A 74 -5.37 -2.34 11.53
CA VAL A 74 -5.18 -0.91 11.29
C VAL A 74 -4.48 -0.71 9.95
N MET A 75 -3.39 -1.43 9.68
CA MET A 75 -2.68 -1.32 8.39
C MET A 75 -3.57 -1.61 7.18
N LYS A 76 -4.44 -2.62 7.29
CA LYS A 76 -5.41 -2.96 6.25
C LYS A 76 -6.43 -1.84 6.06
N LEU A 77 -7.07 -1.37 7.13
CA LEU A 77 -8.08 -0.32 7.07
C LEU A 77 -7.52 0.99 6.52
N VAL A 78 -6.32 1.39 6.96
CA VAL A 78 -5.64 2.57 6.43
C VAL A 78 -5.40 2.43 4.92
N SER A 79 -4.88 1.28 4.47
CA SER A 79 -4.65 1.03 3.04
C SER A 79 -5.94 1.08 2.23
N ASP A 80 -7.04 0.52 2.77
CA ASP A 80 -8.36 0.51 2.12
C ASP A 80 -8.94 1.93 2.02
N ILE A 81 -8.87 2.71 3.10
CA ILE A 81 -9.36 4.09 3.13
C ILE A 81 -8.62 4.95 2.11
N ILE A 82 -7.29 4.91 2.10
CA ILE A 82 -6.51 5.78 1.21
C ILE A 82 -6.62 5.31 -0.25
N TRP A 83 -6.71 4.00 -0.52
CA TRP A 83 -6.95 3.49 -1.88
C TRP A 83 -8.31 3.91 -2.43
N ASN A 84 -9.37 3.78 -1.63
CA ASN A 84 -10.73 4.17 -2.03
C ASN A 84 -10.88 5.69 -2.14
N GLY A 85 -10.10 6.45 -1.38
CA GLY A 85 -10.01 7.91 -1.49
C GLY A 85 -9.09 8.41 -2.60
N ALA A 86 -8.28 7.55 -3.21
CA ALA A 86 -7.34 7.93 -4.26
C ALA A 86 -8.08 8.34 -5.54
N SER A 87 -7.58 9.37 -6.20
CA SER A 87 -8.08 9.84 -7.49
C SER A 87 -7.94 8.77 -8.58
N ARG A 88 -8.75 8.91 -9.64
CA ARG A 88 -8.65 8.03 -10.82
C ARG A 88 -7.26 8.05 -11.45
N ILE A 89 -6.58 9.21 -11.41
CA ILE A 89 -5.23 9.39 -11.95
C ILE A 89 -4.21 8.59 -11.14
N GLU A 90 -4.28 8.66 -9.81
CA GLU A 90 -3.40 7.91 -8.92
C GLU A 90 -3.58 6.41 -9.12
N GLN A 91 -4.83 5.93 -9.11
CA GLN A 91 -5.13 4.52 -9.35
C GLN A 91 -4.66 4.07 -10.74
N ALA A 92 -4.80 4.90 -11.77
CA ALA A 92 -4.30 4.61 -13.13
C ALA A 92 -2.78 4.56 -13.19
N SER A 93 -2.07 5.40 -12.43
CA SER A 93 -0.61 5.34 -12.31
C SER A 93 -0.16 4.02 -11.68
N TYR A 94 -0.79 3.60 -10.57
CA TYR A 94 -0.49 2.32 -9.93
C TYR A 94 -0.83 1.11 -10.82
N ARG A 95 -1.87 1.20 -11.66
CA ARG A 95 -2.15 0.20 -12.71
C ARG A 95 -1.01 0.10 -13.72
N ARG A 96 -0.58 1.22 -14.31
CA ARG A 96 0.55 1.25 -15.26
C ARG A 96 1.85 0.71 -14.66
N ILE A 97 2.15 1.07 -13.42
CA ILE A 97 3.31 0.52 -12.69
C ILE A 97 3.17 -1.00 -12.56
N SER A 98 1.98 -1.49 -12.19
CA SER A 98 1.72 -2.92 -12.05
C SER A 98 1.85 -3.67 -13.38
N ASP A 99 1.41 -3.06 -14.48
CA ASP A 99 1.51 -3.63 -15.82
C ASP A 99 2.96 -3.69 -16.28
N HIS A 100 3.73 -2.61 -16.09
CA HIS A 100 5.16 -2.59 -16.39
C HIS A 100 5.91 -3.63 -15.57
N MET A 101 5.60 -3.78 -14.27
CA MET A 101 6.21 -4.83 -13.44
C MET A 101 5.86 -6.25 -13.92
N ASN A 102 4.73 -6.44 -14.60
CA ASN A 102 4.36 -7.72 -15.19
C ASN A 102 5.15 -8.07 -16.46
N GLU A 103 5.62 -7.07 -17.21
CA GLU A 103 6.31 -7.26 -18.51
C GLU A 103 7.76 -7.76 -18.36
N TYR A 104 8.40 -7.54 -17.21
CA TYR A 104 9.81 -7.92 -16.96
C TYR A 104 9.95 -9.21 -16.13
N HIS A 105 8.98 -10.13 -16.19
CA HIS A 105 8.97 -11.39 -15.44
C HIS A 105 8.96 -12.64 -16.31
#